data_AF-A0A0D3LJ55-F1
#
_entry.id   AF-A0A0D3LJ55-F1
#
_cell.length_a   1.000
_cell.length_b   1.000
_cell.length_c   1.000
_cell.angle_alpha   90.00
_cell.angle_beta   90.00
_cell.angle_gamma   90.00
#
_symmetry.space_group_name_H-M   'P 1'
#
loop_
_entity.id
_entity.type
_entity.pdbx_description
1 polymer ?
#
loop_
_entity_poly.entity_id
_entity_poly.type
_entity_poly.pdbx_seq_one_letter_code
_entity_poly.pdbx_strand_id
1 'polypeptide(L)'
;MTLGRVFLKNMFGTSERILLDPRLARCGQRSQLPPEYPRSGQPAEWFSPKLLANKGYQGLTFDFFVQWNTSPLVLTPLIWIKKILKAPHTYARLLNQLPQLVLNELGEPYLRLYSTFAKAYGLELQLLIFRDDADWANPGSTLLLCTIENTGGEISISGNEISISMLQELIRMHSGGPVKIGQKGLFWGTSNLECYLSVTDSLYPGDVDLLLLDGHGKPAAIIEFKKHTLDSPISEQKITNYYPYPDGRKYNRLAVLQQYLSGRSELQRIPCCIIYYPTKAGATKGRIEFLKGEYGKLSALAARNFELPENKSSEEFSKIIDLVQRGIAYYHQQAAG
;
A
#
# COMPACT_ATOMS: atom_id res chain seq x y z
N MET A 1 -1.33 29.25 -16.15
CA MET A 1 -0.62 29.64 -14.92
C MET A 1 0.11 28.42 -14.40
N THR A 2 1.44 28.47 -14.52
CA THR A 2 2.35 27.34 -14.30
C THR A 2 2.88 27.42 -12.87
N LEU A 3 2.14 26.86 -11.90
CA LEU A 3 2.53 26.78 -10.49
C LEU A 3 2.22 25.37 -10.00
N GLY A 4 3.24 24.60 -9.63
CA GLY A 4 3.03 23.26 -9.06
C GLY A 4 4.24 22.32 -9.06
N ARG A 5 5.32 22.63 -9.79
CA ARG A 5 6.59 21.87 -9.70
C ARG A 5 7.86 22.72 -9.63
N VAL A 6 7.73 24.05 -9.60
CA VAL A 6 8.88 24.99 -9.49
C VAL A 6 8.93 25.72 -8.14
N PHE A 7 7.89 25.64 -7.30
CA PHE A 7 7.82 26.42 -6.05
C PHE A 7 8.28 25.69 -4.77
N LEU A 8 9.11 24.65 -4.90
CA LEU A 8 9.81 24.02 -3.77
C LEU A 8 11.32 23.81 -4.06
N LYS A 9 11.86 24.48 -5.07
CA LYS A 9 13.30 24.43 -5.39
C LYS A 9 14.10 25.68 -5.04
N ASN A 10 13.44 26.81 -4.79
CA ASN A 10 14.11 28.10 -4.59
C ASN A 10 13.57 28.82 -3.33
N MET A 11 13.89 28.31 -2.14
CA MET A 11 14.00 29.18 -0.94
C MET A 11 14.74 28.55 0.25
N PHE A 12 15.02 27.25 0.22
CA PHE A 12 16.06 26.61 1.01
C PHE A 12 16.81 25.67 0.08
N GLY A 13 18.15 25.64 0.16
CA GLY A 13 19.00 24.83 -0.73
C GLY A 13 18.45 23.41 -0.85
N THR A 14 18.59 22.80 -2.04
CA THR A 14 18.11 21.46 -2.35
C THR A 14 18.65 20.45 -1.33
N SER A 15 17.92 20.26 -0.24
CA SER A 15 18.20 19.22 0.73
C SER A 15 17.90 17.91 0.03
N GLU A 16 18.93 17.10 -0.15
CA GLU A 16 18.80 15.73 -0.61
C GLU A 16 17.80 14.99 0.30
N ARG A 17 16.79 14.32 -0.28
CA ARG A 17 15.81 13.55 0.51
C ARG A 17 16.53 12.44 1.28
N ILE A 18 16.28 12.37 2.59
CA ILE A 18 16.89 11.37 3.48
C ILE A 18 16.00 10.13 3.63
N LEU A 19 14.69 10.26 3.40
CA LEU A 19 13.72 9.17 3.42
C LEU A 19 13.23 8.84 2.00
N LEU A 20 13.24 7.55 1.67
CA LEU A 20 12.80 7.04 0.38
C LEU A 20 11.60 6.11 0.54
N ASP A 21 10.74 6.09 -0.48
CA ASP A 21 9.71 5.07 -0.60
C ASP A 21 10.33 3.71 -0.93
N PRO A 22 9.90 2.62 -0.26
CA PRO A 22 10.24 1.27 -0.67
C PRO A 22 9.82 1.01 -2.13
N ARG A 23 10.59 0.19 -2.84
CA ARG A 23 10.33 -0.14 -4.24
C ARG A 23 10.44 -1.63 -4.46
N LEU A 24 9.59 -2.18 -5.32
CA LEU A 24 9.68 -3.59 -5.68
C LEU A 24 11.00 -3.86 -6.42
N ALA A 25 11.85 -4.72 -5.87
CA ALA A 25 13.11 -5.14 -6.46
C ALA A 25 13.46 -6.56 -5.98
N ARG A 26 14.47 -7.18 -6.59
CA ARG A 26 14.85 -8.55 -6.25
C ARG A 26 15.43 -8.59 -4.83
N CYS A 27 15.00 -9.57 -4.04
CA CYS A 27 15.55 -9.78 -2.70
C CYS A 27 17.06 -10.04 -2.77
N GLY A 28 17.85 -9.34 -1.95
CA GLY A 28 19.32 -9.40 -1.95
C GLY A 28 20.02 -8.69 -3.12
N GLN A 29 19.29 -8.27 -4.17
CA GLN A 29 19.84 -7.57 -5.33
C GLN A 29 18.93 -6.39 -5.74
N ARG A 30 18.92 -5.35 -4.91
CA ARG A 30 18.00 -4.20 -5.01
C ARG A 30 18.17 -3.33 -6.25
N SER A 31 19.25 -3.53 -7.02
CA SER A 31 19.46 -2.92 -8.34
C SER A 31 18.68 -3.60 -9.45
N GLN A 32 18.29 -4.87 -9.28
CA GLN A 32 17.48 -5.60 -10.23
C GLN A 32 15.99 -5.31 -9.98
N LEU A 33 15.33 -4.68 -10.96
CA LEU A 33 13.92 -4.32 -10.92
C LEU A 33 13.06 -5.37 -11.64
N PRO A 34 11.78 -5.55 -11.25
CA PRO A 34 10.87 -6.41 -11.98
C PRO A 34 10.61 -5.87 -13.39
N PRO A 35 10.21 -6.72 -14.35
CA PRO A 35 9.81 -6.27 -15.68
C PRO A 35 8.67 -5.25 -15.62
N GLU A 36 8.76 -4.23 -16.47
CA GLU A 36 7.76 -3.17 -16.58
C GLU A 36 7.32 -3.03 -18.04
N TYR A 37 6.04 -2.72 -18.23
CA TYR A 37 5.54 -2.40 -19.55
C TYR A 37 5.97 -0.98 -19.94
N PRO A 38 6.74 -0.78 -21.03
CA PRO A 38 7.44 0.48 -21.28
C PRO A 38 6.50 1.63 -21.66
N ARG A 39 5.34 1.35 -22.27
CA ARG A 39 4.50 2.37 -22.93
C ARG A 39 3.35 2.88 -22.05
N SER A 40 2.69 2.01 -21.31
CA SER A 40 1.52 2.34 -20.48
C SER A 40 1.85 2.82 -19.08
N GLY A 41 3.11 2.80 -18.64
CA GLY A 41 3.47 3.13 -17.26
C GLY A 41 2.94 2.11 -16.23
N GLN A 42 3.10 2.44 -14.95
CA GLN A 42 2.70 1.60 -13.82
C GLN A 42 1.46 2.14 -13.09
N PRO A 43 0.74 1.31 -12.32
CA PRO A 43 -0.39 1.76 -11.52
C PRO A 43 -0.10 2.97 -10.61
N ALA A 44 1.10 3.05 -10.02
CA ALA A 44 1.51 4.22 -9.22
C ALA A 44 1.53 5.54 -10.05
N GLU A 45 1.75 5.46 -11.36
CA GLU A 45 1.63 6.60 -12.28
C GLU A 45 0.16 6.87 -12.64
N TRP A 46 -0.62 5.81 -12.87
CA TRP A 46 -2.05 5.90 -13.23
C TRP A 46 -2.86 6.57 -12.14
N PHE A 47 -2.55 6.26 -10.89
CA PHE A 47 -3.21 6.77 -9.70
C PHE A 47 -2.32 7.76 -8.93
N SER A 48 -1.54 8.58 -9.64
CA SER A 48 -0.70 9.57 -8.98
C SER A 48 -1.55 10.56 -8.15
N PRO A 49 -1.04 11.10 -7.02
CA PRO A 49 -1.80 12.01 -6.16
C PRO A 49 -2.40 13.21 -6.90
N LYS A 50 -1.69 13.74 -7.91
CA LYS A 50 -2.17 14.84 -8.75
C LYS A 50 -3.41 14.45 -9.57
N LEU A 51 -3.38 13.27 -10.18
CA LEU A 51 -4.49 12.80 -11.01
C LEU A 51 -5.71 12.42 -10.16
N LEU A 52 -5.48 11.78 -9.01
CA LEU A 52 -6.53 11.51 -8.04
C LEU A 52 -7.20 12.80 -7.56
N ALA A 53 -6.41 13.81 -7.17
CA ALA A 53 -6.94 15.09 -6.70
C ALA A 53 -7.79 15.79 -7.76
N ASN A 54 -7.37 15.77 -9.03
CA ASN A 54 -8.15 16.30 -10.15
C ASN A 54 -9.50 15.59 -10.36
N LYS A 55 -9.65 14.37 -9.83
CA LYS A 55 -10.88 13.56 -9.88
C LYS A 55 -11.64 13.54 -8.55
N GLY A 56 -11.24 14.37 -7.59
CA GLY A 56 -11.86 14.45 -6.27
C GLY A 56 -11.54 13.29 -5.36
N TYR A 57 -10.39 12.63 -5.55
CA TYR A 57 -9.91 11.56 -4.68
C TYR A 57 -8.54 11.85 -4.07
N GLN A 58 -8.26 11.14 -2.99
CA GLN A 58 -6.93 10.97 -2.42
C GLN A 58 -6.60 9.48 -2.33
N GLY A 59 -5.31 9.14 -2.28
CA GLY A 59 -4.84 7.76 -2.23
C GLY A 59 -4.01 7.51 -0.98
N LEU A 60 -4.27 6.39 -0.30
CA LEU A 60 -3.48 5.88 0.81
C LEU A 60 -2.89 4.50 0.47
N THR A 61 -1.68 4.24 0.94
CA THR A 61 -1.07 2.91 0.94
C THR A 61 -0.42 2.69 2.31
N PHE A 62 -0.65 1.53 2.90
CA PHE A 62 -0.14 1.21 4.23
C PHE A 62 -0.09 -0.30 4.41
N ASP A 63 0.75 -0.75 5.33
CA ASP A 63 0.73 -2.12 5.81
C ASP A 63 -0.25 -2.23 6.99
N PHE A 64 -0.92 -3.37 7.13
CA PHE A 64 -1.93 -3.64 8.16
C PHE A 64 -1.92 -5.11 8.59
N PHE A 65 -2.52 -5.35 9.75
CA PHE A 65 -2.46 -6.63 10.45
C PHE A 65 -3.84 -7.29 10.56
N VAL A 66 -3.83 -8.62 10.51
CA VAL A 66 -5.01 -9.47 10.73
C VAL A 66 -4.64 -10.48 11.79
N GLN A 67 -5.50 -10.67 12.78
CA GLN A 67 -5.35 -11.71 13.79
C GLN A 67 -5.79 -13.05 13.19
N TRP A 68 -4.81 -13.89 12.85
CA TRP A 68 -5.06 -15.16 12.16
C TRP A 68 -5.52 -16.29 13.09
N ASN A 69 -5.43 -16.09 14.40
CA ASN A 69 -5.84 -17.05 15.42
C ASN A 69 -7.29 -16.86 15.91
N THR A 70 -8.03 -15.88 15.39
CA THR A 70 -9.42 -15.64 15.78
C THR A 70 -10.40 -16.22 14.76
N SER A 71 -11.61 -16.54 15.21
CA SER A 71 -12.74 -16.90 14.35
C SER A 71 -14.00 -16.20 14.89
N PRO A 72 -14.51 -15.14 14.22
CA PRO A 72 -14.09 -14.62 12.91
C PRO A 72 -12.70 -13.98 12.90
N LEU A 73 -12.09 -13.82 11.73
CA LEU A 73 -10.85 -13.05 11.56
C LEU A 73 -11.10 -11.57 11.86
N VAL A 74 -10.15 -10.92 12.56
CA VAL A 74 -10.28 -9.53 12.99
C VAL A 74 -9.06 -8.71 12.55
N LEU A 75 -9.28 -7.46 12.14
CA LEU A 75 -8.21 -6.49 11.89
C LEU A 75 -7.62 -6.03 13.24
N THR A 76 -6.30 -6.05 13.37
CA THR A 76 -5.66 -5.30 14.46
C THR A 76 -5.68 -3.80 14.07
N PRO A 77 -6.16 -2.89 14.94
CA PRO A 77 -6.39 -1.48 14.61
C PRO A 77 -5.09 -0.67 14.57
N LEU A 78 -4.15 -1.08 13.73
CA LEU A 78 -2.82 -0.49 13.56
C LEU A 78 -2.45 -0.54 12.08
N ILE A 79 -1.97 0.60 11.56
CA ILE A 79 -1.42 0.70 10.21
C ILE A 79 0.01 1.24 10.24
N TRP A 80 0.83 0.72 9.33
CA TRP A 80 2.22 1.15 9.15
C TRP A 80 2.42 1.85 7.82
N ILE A 81 3.09 3.00 7.87
CA ILE A 81 3.75 3.59 6.71
C ILE A 81 5.22 3.20 6.78
N LYS A 82 5.84 2.85 5.66
CA LYS A 82 7.25 2.43 5.59
C LYS A 82 8.10 3.44 4.82
N LYS A 83 9.32 3.69 5.33
CA LYS A 83 10.35 4.51 4.66
C LYS A 83 11.73 3.90 4.81
N ILE A 84 12.55 4.06 3.78
CA ILE A 84 13.96 3.68 3.78
C ILE A 84 14.81 4.89 4.15
N LEU A 85 15.61 4.78 5.20
CA LEU A 85 16.64 5.77 5.55
C LEU A 85 17.85 5.61 4.61
N LYS A 86 18.22 6.68 3.92
CA LYS A 86 19.34 6.68 2.98
C LYS A 86 20.68 6.84 3.68
N ALA A 87 21.71 6.13 3.21
CA ALA A 87 23.09 6.42 3.59
C ALA A 87 23.52 7.84 3.10
N PRO A 88 24.34 8.59 3.86
CA PRO A 88 25.02 8.21 5.10
C PRO A 88 24.26 8.57 6.38
N HIS A 89 22.95 8.84 6.31
CA HIS A 89 22.16 9.25 7.49
C HIS A 89 22.02 8.11 8.52
N THR A 90 21.91 8.48 9.79
CA THR A 90 21.83 7.56 10.93
C THR A 90 20.53 7.72 11.71
N TYR A 91 20.11 6.66 12.40
CA TYR A 91 18.94 6.70 13.27
C TYR A 91 19.10 7.72 14.42
N ALA A 92 20.30 7.82 15.01
CA ALA A 92 20.60 8.81 16.06
C ALA A 92 20.38 10.26 15.59
N ARG A 93 20.83 10.61 14.37
CA ARG A 93 20.57 11.94 13.80
C ARG A 93 19.07 12.18 13.62
N LEU A 94 18.36 11.18 13.11
CA LEU A 94 16.94 11.27 12.86
C LEU A 94 16.14 11.43 14.17
N LEU A 95 16.44 10.64 15.20
CA LEU A 95 15.80 10.72 16.52
C LEU A 95 15.96 12.10 17.18
N ASN A 96 17.16 12.69 17.10
CA ASN A 96 17.43 14.01 17.70
C ASN A 96 16.59 15.15 17.10
N GLN A 97 16.05 14.96 15.90
CA GLN A 97 15.28 15.98 15.17
C GLN A 97 14.00 15.38 14.56
N LEU A 98 13.45 14.33 15.19
CA LEU A 98 12.47 13.44 14.57
C LEU A 98 11.23 14.17 14.04
N PRO A 99 10.52 15.01 14.82
CA PRO A 99 9.34 15.69 14.30
C PRO A 99 9.66 16.56 13.09
N GLN A 100 10.71 17.37 13.18
CA GLN A 100 11.09 18.30 12.13
C GLN A 100 11.52 17.59 10.85
N LEU A 101 12.35 16.55 10.95
CA LEU A 101 12.85 15.82 9.78
C LEU A 101 11.72 15.03 9.11
N VAL A 102 10.85 14.37 9.87
CA VAL A 102 9.72 13.63 9.30
C VAL A 102 8.71 14.59 8.64
N LEU A 103 8.40 15.73 9.27
CA LEU A 103 7.55 16.77 8.67
C LEU A 103 8.16 17.33 7.38
N ASN A 104 9.47 17.58 7.35
CA ASN A 104 10.16 18.08 6.15
C ASN A 104 10.19 17.06 5.01
N GLU A 105 10.41 15.77 5.33
CA GLU A 105 10.55 14.72 4.32
C GLU A 105 9.21 14.24 3.75
N LEU A 106 8.18 14.13 4.59
CA LEU A 106 6.88 13.60 4.20
C LEU A 106 5.87 14.70 3.86
N GLY A 107 6.03 15.88 4.47
CA GLY A 107 5.12 17.00 4.33
C GLY A 107 3.91 16.89 5.26
N GLU A 108 3.54 18.03 5.86
CA GLU A 108 2.37 18.13 6.74
C GLU A 108 1.06 17.65 6.06
N PRO A 109 0.75 17.98 4.78
CA PRO A 109 -0.48 17.51 4.16
C PRO A 109 -0.59 15.98 4.08
N TYR A 110 0.54 15.30 3.85
CA TYR A 110 0.58 13.84 3.82
C TYR A 110 0.32 13.25 5.20
N LEU A 111 1.03 13.74 6.23
CA LEU A 111 0.87 13.27 7.61
C LEU A 111 -0.53 13.58 8.17
N ARG A 112 -1.09 14.74 7.81
CA ARG A 112 -2.45 15.15 8.18
C ARG A 112 -3.48 14.22 7.55
N LEU A 113 -3.30 13.84 6.29
CA LEU A 113 -4.20 12.92 5.61
C LEU A 113 -4.23 11.54 6.30
N TYR A 114 -3.07 10.94 6.55
CA TYR A 114 -2.98 9.63 7.23
C TYR A 114 -3.51 9.68 8.66
N SER A 115 -3.11 10.70 9.43
CA SER A 115 -3.53 10.79 10.84
C SER A 115 -5.02 11.10 11.00
N THR A 116 -5.60 11.90 10.10
CA THR A 116 -7.05 12.15 10.08
C THR A 116 -7.81 10.88 9.71
N PHE A 117 -7.35 10.14 8.68
CA PHE A 117 -7.92 8.85 8.33
C PHE A 117 -7.82 7.85 9.49
N ALA A 118 -6.64 7.69 10.07
CA ALA A 118 -6.42 6.75 11.17
C ALA A 118 -7.35 7.05 12.35
N LYS A 119 -7.44 8.33 12.75
CA LYS A 119 -8.37 8.79 13.79
C LYS A 119 -9.83 8.52 13.46
N ALA A 120 -10.26 8.82 12.23
CA ALA A 120 -11.66 8.63 11.81
C ALA A 120 -12.09 7.15 11.84
N TYR A 121 -11.15 6.23 11.62
CA TYR A 121 -11.43 4.79 11.59
C TYR A 121 -10.97 4.05 12.85
N GLY A 122 -10.50 4.75 13.88
CA GLY A 122 -10.04 4.13 15.14
C GLY A 122 -8.80 3.25 14.97
N LEU A 123 -7.87 3.69 14.12
CA LEU A 123 -6.59 3.05 13.84
C LEU A 123 -5.45 3.82 14.51
N GLU A 124 -4.47 3.10 15.04
CA GLU A 124 -3.16 3.63 15.36
C GLU A 124 -2.33 3.83 14.09
N LEU A 125 -1.54 4.90 14.04
CA LEU A 125 -0.67 5.22 12.91
C LEU A 125 0.79 5.19 13.35
N GLN A 126 1.57 4.31 12.73
CA GLN A 126 3.01 4.24 12.94
C GLN A 126 3.77 4.39 11.62
N LEU A 127 4.99 4.93 11.74
CA LEU A 127 5.97 5.06 10.68
C LEU A 127 7.16 4.17 11.00
N LEU A 128 7.41 3.19 10.14
CA LEU A 128 8.54 2.29 10.19
C LEU A 128 9.67 2.84 9.30
N ILE A 129 10.81 3.18 9.90
CA ILE A 129 11.97 3.70 9.17
C ILE A 129 13.14 2.74 9.34
N PHE A 130 13.59 2.16 8.23
CA PHE A 130 14.62 1.12 8.25
C PHE A 130 15.67 1.33 7.13
N ARG A 131 16.74 0.54 7.17
CA ARG A 131 17.81 0.57 6.17
C ARG A 131 17.71 -0.61 5.20
N ASP A 132 17.67 -0.35 3.90
CA ASP A 132 17.60 -1.45 2.92
C ASP A 132 18.93 -2.20 2.76
N ASP A 133 20.03 -1.60 3.24
CA ASP A 133 21.39 -2.15 3.23
C ASP A 133 21.82 -2.79 4.56
N ALA A 134 20.92 -2.88 5.55
CA ALA A 134 21.22 -3.55 6.81
C ALA A 134 21.28 -5.08 6.65
N ASP A 135 22.14 -5.71 7.46
CA ASP A 135 22.16 -7.17 7.62
C ASP A 135 21.04 -7.61 8.57
N TRP A 136 19.86 -7.85 8.03
CA TRP A 136 18.69 -8.22 8.83
C TRP A 136 18.79 -9.59 9.51
N ALA A 137 19.75 -10.43 9.11
CA ALA A 137 20.02 -11.69 9.80
C ALA A 137 20.80 -11.49 11.12
N ASN A 138 21.46 -10.33 11.28
CA ASN A 138 22.12 -9.97 12.53
C ASN A 138 21.07 -9.55 13.59
N PRO A 139 20.98 -10.22 14.76
CA PRO A 139 20.05 -9.85 15.83
C PRO A 139 20.28 -8.44 16.40
N GLY A 140 21.49 -7.89 16.23
CA GLY A 140 21.84 -6.52 16.60
C GLY A 140 21.36 -5.45 15.61
N SER A 141 20.77 -5.84 14.47
CA SER A 141 20.19 -4.89 13.52
C SER A 141 18.96 -4.21 14.09
N THR A 142 18.86 -2.90 13.84
CA THR A 142 17.83 -2.02 14.39
C THR A 142 17.11 -1.22 13.31
N LEU A 143 15.99 -0.65 13.70
CA LEU A 143 15.18 0.28 12.91
C LEU A 143 14.44 1.24 13.84
N LEU A 144 13.86 2.31 13.29
CA LEU A 144 12.98 3.21 14.05
C LEU A 144 11.53 2.81 13.88
N LEU A 145 10.82 2.76 14.99
CA LEU A 145 9.37 2.75 15.05
C LEU A 145 8.91 4.09 15.62
N CYS A 146 8.11 4.82 14.85
CA CYS A 146 7.59 6.13 15.24
C CYS A 146 6.07 6.09 15.33
N THR A 147 5.50 6.70 16.36
CA THR A 147 4.06 6.93 16.49
C THR A 147 3.73 8.32 15.99
N ILE A 148 2.65 8.43 15.21
CA ILE A 148 2.13 9.71 14.72
C ILE A 148 0.73 9.90 15.30
N GLU A 149 0.51 10.96 16.06
CA GLU A 149 -0.80 11.28 16.63
C GLU A 149 -1.32 12.61 16.09
N ASN A 150 -2.65 12.77 16.11
CA ASN A 150 -3.32 14.00 15.72
C ASN A 150 -4.31 14.43 16.81
N THR A 151 -3.82 15.32 17.66
CA THR A 151 -4.53 15.85 18.83
C THR A 151 -4.88 17.30 18.56
N GLY A 152 -6.18 17.62 18.51
CA GLY A 152 -6.63 18.99 18.26
C GLY A 152 -6.21 19.59 16.91
N GLY A 153 -5.80 18.77 15.93
CA GLY A 153 -5.30 19.25 14.63
C GLY A 153 -3.77 19.45 14.58
N GLU A 154 -3.07 19.27 15.70
CA GLU A 154 -1.61 19.26 15.77
C GLU A 154 -1.07 17.84 15.59
N ILE A 155 0.00 17.71 14.81
CA ILE A 155 0.65 16.43 14.54
C ILE A 155 1.82 16.27 15.51
N SER A 156 1.75 15.28 16.39
CA SER A 156 2.88 14.86 17.23
C SER A 156 3.57 13.65 16.61
N ILE A 157 4.89 13.61 16.73
CA ILE A 157 5.72 12.52 16.22
C ILE A 157 6.70 12.14 17.32
N SER A 158 6.62 10.89 17.79
CA SER A 158 7.55 10.32 18.75
C SER A 158 8.07 9.00 18.20
N GLY A 159 9.21 8.52 18.68
CA GLY A 159 9.75 7.27 18.20
C GLY A 159 11.00 6.84 18.92
N ASN A 160 11.34 5.58 18.73
CA ASN A 160 12.50 4.97 19.35
C ASN A 160 13.11 3.94 18.39
N GLU A 161 14.38 3.65 18.63
CA GLU A 161 15.08 2.55 17.97
C GLU A 161 14.62 1.22 18.60
N ILE A 162 14.31 0.24 17.77
CA ILE A 162 13.97 -1.13 18.18
C ILE A 162 14.85 -2.13 17.43
N SER A 163 15.13 -3.27 18.06
CA SER A 163 15.82 -4.39 17.42
C SER A 163 14.92 -5.13 16.43
N ILE A 164 15.53 -5.86 15.51
CA ILE A 164 14.82 -6.77 14.61
C ILE A 164 14.01 -7.83 15.37
N SER A 165 14.51 -8.31 16.52
CA SER A 165 13.78 -9.26 17.38
C SER A 165 12.51 -8.64 17.97
N MET A 166 12.58 -7.39 18.45
CA MET A 166 11.40 -6.67 18.93
C MET A 166 10.38 -6.46 17.80
N LEU A 167 10.83 -6.10 16.60
CA LEU A 167 9.94 -5.99 15.43
C LEU A 167 9.25 -7.32 15.12
N GLN A 168 9.98 -8.43 15.14
CA GLN A 168 9.43 -9.77 14.93
C GLN A 168 8.37 -10.14 15.98
N GLU A 169 8.58 -9.78 17.24
CA GLU A 169 7.60 -9.95 18.32
C GLU A 169 6.34 -9.11 18.10
N LEU A 170 6.49 -7.83 17.75
CA LEU A 170 5.37 -6.95 17.41
C LEU A 170 4.54 -7.51 16.25
N ILE A 171 5.21 -7.98 15.18
CA ILE A 171 4.52 -8.59 14.04
C ILE A 171 3.70 -9.81 14.47
N ARG A 172 4.29 -10.71 15.27
CA ARG A 172 3.56 -11.90 15.77
C ARG A 172 2.40 -11.51 16.67
N MET A 173 2.61 -10.58 17.60
CA MET A 173 1.57 -10.08 18.50
C MET A 173 0.38 -9.55 17.70
N HIS A 174 0.61 -8.64 16.76
CA HIS A 174 -0.44 -8.03 15.96
C HIS A 174 -1.08 -8.97 14.92
N SER A 175 -0.38 -10.04 14.55
CA SER A 175 -0.89 -11.09 13.64
C SER A 175 -1.65 -12.21 14.35
N GLY A 176 -1.79 -12.16 15.68
CA GLY A 176 -2.41 -13.25 16.44
C GLY A 176 -1.52 -14.49 16.59
N GLY A 177 -0.20 -14.34 16.46
CA GLY A 177 0.78 -15.41 16.61
C GLY A 177 1.73 -15.54 15.42
N PRO A 178 2.55 -16.62 15.39
CA PRO A 178 3.49 -16.88 14.32
C PRO A 178 2.81 -17.14 12.97
N VAL A 179 3.27 -16.48 11.91
CA VAL A 179 2.77 -16.63 10.53
C VAL A 179 3.94 -16.85 9.58
N LYS A 180 3.84 -17.90 8.75
CA LYS A 180 4.83 -18.24 7.71
C LYS A 180 4.18 -18.27 6.33
N ILE A 181 4.88 -17.81 5.29
CA ILE A 181 4.46 -17.98 3.88
C ILE A 181 4.98 -19.30 3.27
N GLY A 182 6.02 -19.88 3.87
CA GLY A 182 6.68 -21.11 3.42
C GLY A 182 8.21 -20.96 3.49
N GLN A 183 8.96 -22.00 3.14
CA GLN A 183 10.44 -21.97 3.22
C GLN A 183 11.12 -21.17 2.11
N LYS A 184 10.45 -20.97 0.96
CA LYS A 184 11.03 -20.32 -0.22
C LYS A 184 11.29 -18.83 -0.03
N GLY A 185 10.54 -18.17 0.87
CA GLY A 185 10.55 -16.72 1.01
C GLY A 185 10.08 -15.98 -0.25
N LEU A 186 10.23 -14.67 -0.23
CA LEU A 186 9.96 -13.80 -1.37
C LEU A 186 11.14 -13.78 -2.35
N PHE A 187 10.82 -13.80 -3.64
CA PHE A 187 11.82 -13.54 -4.69
C PHE A 187 11.89 -12.03 -5.03
N TRP A 188 10.75 -11.36 -5.01
CA TRP A 188 10.61 -9.91 -5.15
C TRP A 188 9.99 -9.35 -3.86
N GLY A 189 10.55 -8.27 -3.33
CA GLY A 189 10.03 -7.58 -2.15
C GLY A 189 10.22 -6.07 -2.26
N THR A 190 9.46 -5.31 -1.46
CA THR A 190 9.56 -3.84 -1.41
C THR A 190 10.78 -3.36 -0.61
N SER A 191 11.33 -4.23 0.23
CA SER A 191 12.60 -4.04 0.95
C SER A 191 13.31 -5.37 1.26
N ASN A 192 14.60 -5.31 1.58
CA ASN A 192 15.35 -6.42 2.15
C ASN A 192 14.85 -6.82 3.55
N LEU A 193 14.28 -5.90 4.31
CA LEU A 193 13.62 -6.20 5.59
C LEU A 193 12.42 -7.14 5.38
N GLU A 194 11.56 -6.83 4.42
CA GLU A 194 10.43 -7.68 4.05
C GLU A 194 10.90 -9.04 3.52
N CYS A 195 11.93 -9.05 2.67
CA CYS A 195 12.53 -10.28 2.16
C CYS A 195 13.06 -11.17 3.30
N TYR A 196 13.78 -10.60 4.27
CA TYR A 196 14.25 -11.33 5.44
C TYR A 196 13.08 -11.90 6.25
N LEU A 197 12.09 -11.07 6.58
CA LEU A 197 10.94 -11.51 7.38
C LEU A 197 10.11 -12.60 6.69
N SER A 198 10.12 -12.65 5.35
CA SER A 198 9.39 -13.67 4.58
C SER A 198 9.84 -15.11 4.80
N VAL A 199 11.07 -15.34 5.27
CA VAL A 199 11.58 -16.69 5.62
C VAL A 199 11.46 -17.01 7.11
N THR A 200 10.92 -16.08 7.90
CA THR A 200 10.74 -16.22 9.36
C THR A 200 9.30 -16.58 9.70
N ASP A 201 8.99 -16.69 11.00
CA ASP A 201 7.64 -16.83 11.53
C ASP A 201 6.96 -15.49 11.86
N SER A 202 7.60 -14.39 11.50
CA SER A 202 7.09 -13.03 11.61
C SER A 202 6.89 -12.46 10.20
N LEU A 203 6.08 -13.15 9.38
CA LEU A 203 5.75 -12.70 8.03
C LEU A 203 5.29 -11.24 8.06
N TYR A 204 5.92 -10.41 7.23
CA TYR A 204 5.60 -8.99 7.12
C TYR A 204 4.08 -8.77 6.92
N PRO A 205 3.48 -7.74 7.55
CA PRO A 205 2.05 -7.44 7.44
C PRO A 205 1.61 -7.28 5.98
N GLY A 206 0.31 -7.39 5.74
CA GLY A 206 -0.22 -7.18 4.40
C GLY A 206 -0.27 -5.72 4.03
N ASP A 207 -0.05 -5.42 2.77
CA ASP A 207 -0.16 -4.10 2.20
C ASP A 207 -1.52 -3.88 1.53
N VAL A 208 -2.01 -2.65 1.60
CA VAL A 208 -3.01 -2.16 0.65
C VAL A 208 -2.29 -1.38 -0.45
N ASP A 209 -2.40 -1.89 -1.67
CA ASP A 209 -1.82 -1.26 -2.85
C ASP A 209 -2.35 0.17 -3.03
N LEU A 210 -3.68 0.35 -2.95
CA LEU A 210 -4.31 1.66 -2.93
C LEU A 210 -5.69 1.63 -2.26
N LEU A 211 -5.85 2.43 -1.21
CA LEU A 211 -7.15 2.82 -0.67
C LEU A 211 -7.50 4.20 -1.24
N LEU A 212 -8.59 4.28 -2.01
CA LEU A 212 -9.14 5.55 -2.48
C LEU A 212 -10.00 6.19 -1.40
N LEU A 213 -9.78 7.47 -1.14
CA LEU A 213 -10.64 8.32 -0.33
C LEU A 213 -11.33 9.35 -1.22
N ASP A 214 -12.63 9.58 -1.01
CA ASP A 214 -13.38 10.63 -1.70
C ASP A 214 -12.98 12.04 -1.23
N GLY A 215 -13.64 13.07 -1.79
CA GLY A 215 -13.39 14.47 -1.44
C GLY A 215 -13.69 14.84 0.02
N HIS A 216 -14.33 13.94 0.77
CA HIS A 216 -14.62 14.09 2.21
C HIS A 216 -13.69 13.23 3.08
N GLY A 217 -12.69 12.56 2.50
CA GLY A 217 -11.77 11.67 3.21
C GLY A 217 -12.40 10.32 3.59
N LYS A 218 -13.54 9.94 3.01
CA LYS A 218 -14.20 8.65 3.25
C LYS A 218 -13.70 7.60 2.26
N PRO A 219 -13.45 6.34 2.67
CA PRO A 219 -13.08 5.24 1.79
C PRO A 219 -14.10 5.03 0.66
N ALA A 220 -13.63 5.17 -0.57
CA ALA A 220 -14.41 4.99 -1.79
C ALA A 220 -14.15 3.63 -2.46
N ALA A 221 -12.93 3.10 -2.37
CA ALA A 221 -12.60 1.75 -2.85
C ALA A 221 -11.25 1.26 -2.32
N ILE A 222 -11.11 -0.07 -2.22
CA ILE A 222 -9.83 -0.76 -2.09
C ILE A 222 -9.44 -1.28 -3.48
N ILE A 223 -8.22 -1.01 -3.91
CA ILE A 223 -7.67 -1.43 -5.20
C ILE A 223 -6.42 -2.28 -4.95
N GLU A 224 -6.41 -3.45 -5.58
CA GLU A 224 -5.29 -4.38 -5.63
C GLU A 224 -4.75 -4.45 -7.07
N PHE A 225 -3.44 -4.33 -7.25
CA PHE A 225 -2.78 -4.32 -8.55
C PHE A 225 -2.07 -5.65 -8.81
N LYS A 226 -2.60 -6.44 -9.76
CA LYS A 226 -2.00 -7.74 -10.12
C LYS A 226 -1.23 -7.65 -11.44
N LYS A 227 0.10 -7.76 -11.37
CA LYS A 227 0.95 -7.92 -12.55
C LYS A 227 0.64 -9.25 -13.24
N HIS A 228 0.36 -9.19 -14.54
CA HIS A 228 0.23 -10.35 -15.42
C HIS A 228 1.53 -10.54 -16.21
N THR A 229 2.23 -11.62 -15.91
CA THR A 229 3.55 -11.96 -16.48
C THR A 229 3.52 -13.23 -17.33
N LEU A 230 2.37 -13.92 -17.39
CA LEU A 230 2.21 -15.17 -18.12
C LEU A 230 1.85 -14.93 -19.60
N ASP A 231 1.93 -16.01 -20.39
CA ASP A 231 1.63 -15.97 -21.82
C ASP A 231 0.14 -15.96 -22.15
N SER A 232 -0.71 -16.33 -21.19
CA SER A 232 -2.16 -16.35 -21.39
C SER A 232 -2.74 -14.96 -21.66
N PRO A 233 -3.88 -14.86 -22.37
CA PRO A 233 -4.59 -13.60 -22.56
C PRO A 233 -4.98 -12.93 -21.24
N ILE A 234 -4.91 -11.59 -21.19
CA ILE A 234 -5.34 -10.82 -20.02
C ILE A 234 -6.83 -11.02 -19.69
N SER A 235 -7.65 -11.38 -20.68
CA SER A 235 -9.07 -11.68 -20.52
C SER A 235 -9.33 -12.91 -19.66
N GLU A 236 -8.36 -13.79 -19.51
CA GLU A 236 -8.44 -14.98 -18.66
C GLU A 236 -8.06 -14.71 -17.20
N GLN A 237 -7.57 -13.50 -16.90
CA GLN A 237 -7.27 -13.10 -15.53
C GLN A 237 -8.55 -12.90 -14.72
N LYS A 238 -8.62 -13.56 -13.57
CA LYS A 238 -9.78 -13.52 -12.68
C LYS A 238 -9.36 -13.95 -11.28
N ILE A 239 -10.12 -13.55 -10.29
CA ILE A 239 -9.88 -13.84 -8.87
C ILE A 239 -9.79 -15.35 -8.62
N THR A 240 -10.55 -16.17 -9.34
CA THR A 240 -10.52 -17.63 -9.20
C THR A 240 -9.22 -18.28 -9.67
N ASN A 241 -8.34 -17.55 -10.36
CA ASN A 241 -6.98 -18.03 -10.65
C ASN A 241 -6.07 -17.97 -9.41
N TYR A 242 -6.48 -17.21 -8.38
CA TYR A 242 -5.64 -16.88 -7.22
C TYR A 242 -6.31 -17.16 -5.87
N TYR A 243 -7.63 -17.23 -5.83
CA TYR A 243 -8.41 -17.37 -4.61
C TYR A 243 -9.40 -18.55 -4.71
N PRO A 244 -9.50 -19.41 -3.68
CA PRO A 244 -8.80 -19.34 -2.39
C PRO A 244 -7.34 -19.82 -2.42
N TYR A 245 -6.87 -20.37 -3.54
CA TYR A 245 -5.49 -20.84 -3.71
C TYR A 245 -4.91 -20.29 -5.02
N PRO A 246 -3.61 -19.93 -5.08
CA PRO A 246 -2.60 -19.97 -4.00
C PRO A 246 -2.60 -18.76 -3.04
N ASP A 247 -3.27 -17.67 -3.39
CA ASP A 247 -3.13 -16.36 -2.73
C ASP A 247 -4.24 -16.09 -1.69
N GLY A 248 -4.89 -17.14 -1.14
CA GLY A 248 -6.03 -17.02 -0.23
C GLY A 248 -5.82 -16.06 0.94
N ARG A 249 -4.64 -16.11 1.58
CA ARG A 249 -4.29 -15.22 2.70
C ARG A 249 -4.26 -13.75 2.28
N LYS A 250 -3.80 -13.45 1.06
CA LYS A 250 -3.71 -12.09 0.52
C LYS A 250 -5.09 -11.50 0.28
N TYR A 251 -6.02 -12.26 -0.28
CA TYR A 251 -7.36 -11.73 -0.52
C TYR A 251 -8.22 -11.73 0.74
N ASN A 252 -8.05 -12.71 1.64
CA ASN A 252 -8.73 -12.72 2.94
C ASN A 252 -8.39 -11.49 3.78
N ARG A 253 -7.12 -11.06 3.83
CA ARG A 253 -6.75 -9.84 4.58
C ARG A 253 -7.39 -8.58 4.00
N LEU A 254 -7.48 -8.44 2.67
CA LEU A 254 -8.14 -7.31 2.03
C LEU A 254 -9.65 -7.30 2.35
N ALA A 255 -10.28 -8.47 2.40
CA ALA A 255 -11.69 -8.60 2.80
C ALA A 255 -11.90 -8.24 4.28
N VAL A 256 -10.98 -8.61 5.17
CA VAL A 256 -11.03 -8.21 6.60
C VAL A 256 -10.87 -6.69 6.74
N LEU A 257 -9.95 -6.06 6.00
CA LEU A 257 -9.83 -4.60 5.96
C LEU A 257 -11.11 -3.94 5.43
N GLN A 258 -11.67 -4.45 4.33
CA GLN A 258 -12.93 -3.97 3.77
C GLN A 258 -14.06 -4.02 4.81
N GLN A 259 -14.21 -5.14 5.52
CA GLN A 259 -15.23 -5.30 6.56
C GLN A 259 -15.01 -4.32 7.71
N TYR A 260 -13.77 -4.17 8.19
CA TYR A 260 -13.43 -3.25 9.28
C TYR A 260 -13.79 -1.80 8.92
N LEU A 261 -13.42 -1.35 7.72
CA LEU A 261 -13.68 0.01 7.25
C LEU A 261 -15.17 0.22 6.95
N SER A 262 -15.85 -0.79 6.37
CA SER A 262 -17.29 -0.68 6.06
C SER A 262 -18.12 -0.58 7.33
N GLY A 263 -17.79 -1.34 8.38
CA GLY A 263 -18.48 -1.27 9.68
C GLY A 263 -18.31 0.05 10.43
N ARG A 264 -17.46 0.96 9.93
CA ARG A 264 -17.20 2.30 10.48
C ARG A 264 -17.51 3.42 9.49
N SER A 265 -18.02 3.06 8.31
CA SER A 265 -18.41 3.98 7.26
C SER A 265 -19.92 4.09 7.20
N GLU A 266 -20.42 5.22 6.70
CA GLU A 266 -21.83 5.36 6.32
C GLU A 266 -22.18 4.53 5.08
N LEU A 267 -21.17 4.11 4.29
CA LEU A 267 -21.36 3.21 3.17
C LEU A 267 -21.66 1.80 3.66
N GLN A 268 -22.73 1.19 3.15
CA GLN A 268 -23.10 -0.19 3.47
C GLN A 268 -21.95 -1.17 3.20
N ARG A 269 -21.16 -0.93 2.15
CA ARG A 269 -19.98 -1.72 1.80
C ARG A 269 -19.02 -0.96 0.90
N ILE A 270 -17.75 -0.89 1.28
CA ILE A 270 -16.69 -0.28 0.44
C ILE A 270 -16.33 -1.24 -0.70
N PRO A 271 -16.37 -0.83 -1.98
CA PRO A 271 -15.94 -1.65 -3.10
C PRO A 271 -14.49 -2.14 -2.96
N CYS A 272 -14.23 -3.39 -3.34
CA CYS A 272 -12.87 -3.92 -3.51
C CYS A 272 -12.71 -4.37 -4.95
N CYS A 273 -11.64 -3.96 -5.63
CA CYS A 273 -11.38 -4.35 -7.01
C CYS A 273 -9.92 -4.74 -7.25
N ILE A 274 -9.72 -5.59 -8.25
CA ILE A 274 -8.41 -6.01 -8.73
C ILE A 274 -8.22 -5.45 -10.13
N ILE A 275 -7.10 -4.78 -10.36
CA ILE A 275 -6.68 -4.33 -11.69
C ILE A 275 -5.51 -5.22 -12.13
N TYR A 276 -5.79 -6.07 -13.11
CA TYR A 276 -4.81 -6.89 -13.81
C TYR A 276 -4.18 -6.08 -14.93
N TYR A 277 -2.85 -6.01 -14.96
CA TYR A 277 -2.11 -5.29 -15.98
C TYR A 277 -0.92 -6.10 -16.50
N PRO A 278 -0.70 -6.16 -17.83
CA PRO A 278 0.36 -6.95 -18.41
C PRO A 278 1.71 -6.26 -18.31
N THR A 279 2.77 -7.07 -18.38
CA THR A 279 4.17 -6.60 -18.46
C THR A 279 4.76 -6.75 -19.87
N LYS A 280 4.11 -7.51 -20.75
CA LYS A 280 4.59 -7.84 -22.10
C LYS A 280 4.36 -6.69 -23.10
N ALA A 281 5.42 -6.27 -23.81
CA ALA A 281 5.44 -5.12 -24.73
C ALA A 281 4.33 -5.08 -25.81
N GLY A 282 3.76 -6.23 -26.21
CA GLY A 282 2.68 -6.29 -27.21
C GLY A 282 1.25 -6.24 -26.65
N ALA A 283 1.07 -6.26 -25.33
CA ALA A 283 -0.27 -6.26 -24.75
C ALA A 283 -0.90 -4.86 -24.80
N THR A 284 -2.15 -4.77 -25.24
CA THR A 284 -2.90 -3.51 -25.32
C THR A 284 -4.03 -3.41 -24.31
N LYS A 285 -4.35 -4.51 -23.61
CA LYS A 285 -5.50 -4.60 -22.73
C LYS A 285 -5.11 -4.91 -21.29
N GLY A 286 -5.82 -4.29 -20.36
CA GLY A 286 -5.90 -4.65 -18.95
C GLY A 286 -7.25 -5.29 -18.63
N ARG A 287 -7.42 -5.73 -17.39
CA ARG A 287 -8.71 -6.21 -16.89
C ARG A 287 -8.96 -5.72 -15.48
N ILE A 288 -10.19 -5.30 -15.19
CA ILE A 288 -10.63 -4.90 -13.86
C ILE A 288 -11.73 -5.86 -13.39
N GLU A 289 -11.68 -6.26 -12.12
CA GLU A 289 -12.69 -7.12 -11.50
C GLU A 289 -13.07 -6.59 -10.12
N PHE A 290 -14.36 -6.32 -9.91
CA PHE A 290 -14.91 -5.95 -8.61
C PHE A 290 -15.34 -7.20 -7.85
N LEU A 291 -15.08 -7.22 -6.54
CA LEU A 291 -15.27 -8.40 -5.69
C LEU A 291 -16.49 -8.28 -4.78
N LYS A 292 -17.16 -9.40 -4.55
CA LYS A 292 -18.22 -9.57 -3.53
C LYS A 292 -17.92 -10.75 -2.61
N GLY A 293 -18.67 -10.83 -1.52
CA GLY A 293 -18.55 -11.89 -0.52
C GLY A 293 -17.54 -11.57 0.58
N GLU A 294 -17.58 -12.30 1.67
CA GLU A 294 -16.69 -12.09 2.83
C GLU A 294 -15.36 -12.82 2.66
N TYR A 295 -14.44 -12.65 3.62
CA TYR A 295 -13.26 -13.52 3.69
C TYR A 295 -13.72 -14.99 3.73
N GLY A 296 -12.98 -15.88 3.09
CA GLY A 296 -13.40 -17.27 2.88
C GLY A 296 -14.39 -17.48 1.72
N LYS A 297 -15.06 -16.43 1.20
CA LYS A 297 -16.10 -16.55 0.15
C LYS A 297 -16.03 -15.48 -0.95
N LEU A 298 -14.84 -14.92 -1.23
CA LEU A 298 -14.68 -13.92 -2.28
C LEU A 298 -14.97 -14.48 -3.68
N SER A 299 -15.68 -13.70 -4.48
CA SER A 299 -15.97 -13.98 -5.89
C SER A 299 -16.11 -12.70 -6.69
N ALA A 300 -16.11 -12.82 -8.02
CA ALA A 300 -16.35 -11.69 -8.91
C ALA A 300 -17.81 -11.22 -8.80
N LEU A 301 -18.00 -9.91 -8.59
CA LEU A 301 -19.29 -9.24 -8.82
C LEU A 301 -19.43 -8.90 -10.30
N ALA A 302 -18.42 -8.24 -10.87
CA ALA A 302 -18.39 -7.80 -12.25
C ALA A 302 -16.94 -7.69 -12.72
N ALA A 303 -16.71 -7.90 -14.01
CA ALA A 303 -15.39 -7.77 -14.62
C ALA A 303 -15.48 -7.18 -16.03
N ARG A 304 -14.45 -6.43 -16.42
CA ARG A 304 -14.37 -5.84 -17.76
C ARG A 304 -12.92 -5.72 -18.21
N ASN A 305 -12.66 -5.95 -19.50
CA ASN A 305 -11.39 -5.62 -20.11
C ASN A 305 -11.37 -4.14 -20.51
N PHE A 306 -10.21 -3.49 -20.44
CA PHE A 306 -10.03 -2.10 -20.84
C PHE A 306 -8.76 -1.93 -21.67
N GLU A 307 -8.70 -0.88 -22.48
CA GLU A 307 -7.48 -0.54 -23.23
C GLU A 307 -6.49 0.13 -22.28
N LEU A 308 -5.24 -0.33 -22.30
CA LEU A 308 -4.16 0.24 -21.51
C LEU A 308 -3.82 1.66 -22.01
N PRO A 309 -3.25 2.51 -21.15
CA PRO A 309 -2.71 3.80 -21.57
C PRO A 309 -1.79 3.67 -22.79
N GLU A 310 -2.11 4.39 -23.87
CA GLU A 310 -1.31 4.35 -25.10
C GLU A 310 0.05 5.06 -24.97
N ASN A 311 0.22 5.87 -23.93
CA ASN A 311 1.45 6.56 -23.61
C ASN A 311 1.40 7.00 -22.12
N LYS A 312 2.53 7.53 -21.63
CA LYS A 312 2.65 8.02 -20.25
C LYS A 312 2.12 9.46 -20.09
N SER A 313 0.90 9.73 -20.53
CA SER A 313 0.25 11.03 -20.39
C SER A 313 -0.79 11.04 -19.27
N SER A 314 -1.07 12.24 -18.76
CA SER A 314 -2.08 12.45 -17.71
C SER A 314 -3.48 12.12 -18.22
N GLU A 315 -3.73 12.39 -19.51
CA GLU A 315 -4.98 12.13 -20.21
C GLU A 315 -5.27 10.62 -20.29
N GLU A 316 -4.28 9.82 -20.71
CA GLU A 316 -4.44 8.36 -20.78
C GLU A 316 -4.62 7.74 -19.39
N PHE A 317 -3.85 8.19 -18.39
CA PHE A 317 -3.97 7.72 -17.01
C PHE A 317 -5.32 8.07 -16.39
N SER A 318 -5.84 9.27 -16.69
CA SER A 318 -7.17 9.71 -16.23
C SER A 318 -8.28 8.76 -16.68
N LYS A 319 -8.20 8.16 -17.88
CA LYS A 319 -9.21 7.20 -18.36
C LYS A 319 -9.31 5.96 -17.47
N ILE A 320 -8.21 5.56 -16.83
CA ILE A 320 -8.19 4.43 -15.89
C ILE A 320 -8.91 4.80 -14.59
N ILE A 321 -8.71 6.02 -14.08
CA ILE A 321 -9.45 6.52 -12.92
C ILE A 321 -10.95 6.60 -13.23
N ASP A 322 -11.32 7.10 -14.42
CA ASP A 322 -12.72 7.17 -14.86
C ASP A 322 -13.37 5.79 -14.97
N LEU A 323 -12.60 4.77 -15.37
CA LEU A 323 -13.06 3.38 -15.38
C LEU A 323 -13.36 2.87 -13.96
N VAL A 324 -12.48 3.14 -13.00
CA VAL A 324 -12.69 2.78 -11.59
C VAL A 324 -13.91 3.50 -11.02
N GLN A 325 -14.07 4.80 -11.28
CA GLN A 325 -15.24 5.58 -10.83
C GLN A 325 -16.57 4.97 -11.29
N ARG A 326 -16.67 4.63 -12.59
CA ARG A 326 -17.86 3.96 -13.13
C ARG A 326 -18.10 2.60 -12.47
N GLY A 327 -17.03 1.85 -12.21
CA GLY A 327 -17.12 0.56 -11.53
C GLY A 327 -17.61 0.68 -10.08
N ILE A 328 -17.14 1.69 -9.34
CA ILE A 328 -17.62 2.02 -7.99
C ILE A 328 -19.12 2.35 -8.02
N ALA A 329 -19.55 3.21 -8.94
CA ALA A 329 -20.97 3.56 -9.07
C ALA A 329 -21.84 2.32 -9.38
N TYR A 330 -21.39 1.46 -10.29
CA TYR A 330 -22.07 0.20 -10.60
C TYR A 330 -22.13 -0.74 -9.38
N TYR A 331 -21.05 -0.84 -8.62
CA TYR A 331 -20.99 -1.67 -7.41
C TYR A 331 -22.10 -1.29 -6.42
N HIS A 332 -22.27 0.01 -6.15
CA HIS A 332 -23.29 0.48 -5.23
C HIS A 332 -24.71 0.28 -5.76
N GLN A 333 -24.93 0.38 -7.07
CA GLN A 333 -26.23 0.05 -7.68
C GLN A 333 -26.60 -1.42 -7.51
N GLN A 334 -25.62 -2.33 -7.61
CA GLN A 334 -25.86 -3.77 -7.41
C GLN A 334 -25.97 -4.17 -5.94
N ALA A 335 -25.42 -3.39 -5.02
CA ALA A 335 -25.49 -3.66 -3.59
C ALA A 335 -26.79 -3.15 -2.93
N ALA A 336 -27.49 -2.21 -3.59
CA ALA A 336 -28.74 -1.62 -3.10
C ALA A 336 -30.01 -2.33 -3.59
N GLY A 337 -29.89 -3.29 -4.52
CA GLY A 337 -30.99 -4.10 -5.07
C GLY A 337 -30.94 -5.53 -4.55
#